data_AF-A0A353D0G8-F1
#
_entry.id   AF-A0A353D0G8-F1
#
_cell.length_a   1.000
_cell.length_b   1.000
_cell.length_c   1.000
_cell.angle_alpha   90.00
_cell.angle_beta   90.00
_cell.angle_gamma   90.00
#
_symmetry.space_group_name_H-M   'P 1'
#
loop_
_entity.id
_entity.type
_entity.pdbx_description
1 polymer ?
#
loop_
_entity_poly.entity_id
_entity_poly.type
_entity_poly.pdbx_seq_one_letter_code
_entity_poly.pdbx_strand_id
1 'polypeptide(L)'
;MTDNHTDDITVYEFIDSSTKRLAHLAGIAQDLTTTIISCRTLKAQLENAEIDDDTKRALWLTALIHYGRAFETSAGLEISAEDLMAGLNGDPMGAHKQYLALLHRLSEPLEDPYQRVRVGLTMSLDNGKPVGVKGTGVFFMESKPANHEIIEQLEMLSGAIHDQVLGLGKEAEIEVLEAVGKIPMDELVKLPQFNPMAAHSH
;
A
#
# COMPACT_ATOMS: atom_id res chain seq x y z
N MET A 1 41.22 -19.67 9.66
CA MET A 1 41.03 -19.29 8.25
C MET A 1 39.77 -19.98 7.78
N THR A 2 38.64 -19.31 7.95
CA THR A 2 37.36 -19.73 7.39
C THR A 2 37.24 -19.03 6.04
N ASP A 3 37.40 -19.79 4.96
CA ASP A 3 37.06 -19.34 3.61
C ASP A 3 35.57 -19.01 3.58
N ASN A 4 35.25 -17.73 3.70
CA ASN A 4 33.98 -17.21 3.21
C ASN A 4 34.10 -17.16 1.69
N HIS A 5 33.84 -18.29 1.02
CA HIS A 5 33.37 -18.26 -0.36
C HIS A 5 31.93 -17.71 -0.32
N THR A 6 31.82 -16.39 -0.23
CA THR A 6 30.70 -15.71 -0.88
C THR A 6 30.90 -15.97 -2.36
N ASP A 7 30.18 -16.95 -2.92
CA ASP A 7 30.07 -17.09 -4.35
C ASP A 7 29.67 -15.72 -4.91
N ASP A 8 30.49 -15.15 -5.79
CA ASP A 8 30.18 -13.91 -6.48
C ASP A 8 28.96 -14.17 -7.39
N ILE A 9 27.76 -13.96 -6.85
CA ILE A 9 26.51 -14.08 -7.61
C ILE A 9 26.47 -12.93 -8.62
N THR A 10 26.76 -13.25 -9.88
CA THR A 10 26.58 -12.33 -10.99
C THR A 10 25.15 -12.43 -11.50
N VAL A 11 24.40 -11.32 -11.45
CA VAL A 11 23.00 -11.26 -11.90
C VAL A 11 22.95 -10.70 -13.32
N TYR A 12 22.21 -11.37 -14.20
CA TYR A 12 21.98 -10.93 -15.58
C TYR A 12 20.53 -10.50 -15.75
N GLU A 13 20.32 -9.40 -16.46
CA GLU A 13 18.98 -8.88 -16.77
C GLU A 13 18.40 -9.65 -17.96
N PHE A 14 17.23 -10.25 -17.74
CA PHE A 14 16.47 -10.97 -18.76
C PHE A 14 15.10 -10.34 -18.93
N ILE A 15 14.81 -9.86 -20.15
CA ILE A 15 13.57 -9.13 -20.46
C ILE A 15 12.80 -9.89 -21.54
N ASP A 16 11.67 -10.48 -21.16
CA ASP A 16 10.70 -11.06 -22.08
C ASP A 16 9.26 -10.89 -21.53
N SER A 17 8.28 -11.55 -22.14
CA SER A 17 6.89 -11.51 -21.65
C SER A 17 6.70 -12.23 -20.31
N SER A 18 7.46 -13.29 -20.04
CA SER A 18 7.38 -14.06 -18.78
C SER A 18 7.95 -13.28 -17.60
N THR A 19 9.06 -12.56 -17.80
CA THR A 19 9.65 -11.74 -16.73
C THR A 19 8.82 -10.51 -16.42
N LYS A 20 8.06 -9.97 -17.38
CA LYS A 20 7.07 -8.90 -17.11
C LYS A 20 5.97 -9.36 -16.15
N ARG A 21 5.45 -10.58 -16.34
CA ARG A 21 4.44 -11.15 -15.44
C ARG A 21 4.99 -11.35 -14.03
N LEU A 22 6.17 -11.94 -13.91
CA LEU A 22 6.84 -12.13 -12.62
C LEU A 22 7.13 -10.79 -11.92
N ALA A 23 7.66 -9.81 -12.64
CA ALA A 23 7.95 -8.48 -12.10
C ALA A 23 6.68 -7.76 -11.61
N HIS A 24 5.58 -7.89 -12.33
CA HIS A 24 4.30 -7.32 -11.91
C HIS A 24 3.76 -7.97 -10.63
N LEU A 25 3.74 -9.30 -10.56
CA LEU A 25 3.33 -10.04 -9.36
C LEU A 25 4.22 -9.68 -8.16
N ALA A 26 5.53 -9.54 -8.36
CA ALA A 26 6.45 -9.09 -7.33
C ALA A 26 6.14 -7.65 -6.85
N GLY A 27 5.77 -6.76 -7.78
CA GLY A 27 5.32 -5.39 -7.45
C GLY A 27 4.05 -5.38 -6.59
N ILE A 28 3.03 -6.17 -6.97
CA ILE A 28 1.79 -6.34 -6.20
C ILE A 28 2.12 -6.88 -4.79
N ALA A 29 2.95 -7.93 -4.70
CA ALA A 29 3.34 -8.51 -3.41
C ALA A 29 4.05 -7.51 -2.51
N GLN A 30 4.91 -6.65 -3.07
CA GLN A 30 5.61 -5.61 -2.32
C GLN A 30 4.66 -4.53 -1.78
N ASP A 31 3.70 -4.09 -2.58
CA ASP A 31 2.70 -3.12 -2.17
C ASP A 31 1.75 -3.70 -1.08
N LEU A 32 1.34 -4.96 -1.22
CA LEU A 32 0.56 -5.66 -0.19
C LEU A 32 1.36 -5.88 1.10
N THR A 33 2.65 -6.22 0.99
CA THR A 33 3.55 -6.34 2.15
C THR A 33 3.64 -5.03 2.92
N THR A 34 3.80 -3.92 2.20
CA THR A 34 3.84 -2.57 2.81
C THR A 34 2.52 -2.26 3.51
N THR A 35 1.39 -2.58 2.88
CA THR A 35 0.05 -2.43 3.48
C THR A 35 -0.07 -3.20 4.80
N ILE A 36 0.33 -4.47 4.81
CA ILE A 36 0.28 -5.35 5.99
C ILE A 36 1.16 -4.80 7.12
N ILE A 37 2.39 -4.39 6.82
CA ILE A 37 3.33 -3.83 7.81
C ILE A 37 2.77 -2.52 8.39
N SER A 38 2.23 -1.64 7.55
CA SER A 38 1.61 -0.39 8.00
C SER A 38 0.40 -0.64 8.89
N CYS A 39 -0.49 -1.58 8.54
CA CYS A 39 -1.63 -1.96 9.37
C CYS A 39 -1.19 -2.54 10.73
N ARG A 40 -0.22 -3.47 10.74
CA ARG A 40 0.31 -4.06 11.98
C ARG A 40 0.92 -3.01 12.89
N THR A 41 1.73 -2.13 12.31
CA THR A 41 2.36 -1.02 13.04
C THR A 41 1.29 -0.10 13.61
N LEU A 42 0.30 0.29 12.81
CA LEU A 42 -0.79 1.16 13.24
C LEU A 42 -1.60 0.53 14.39
N LYS A 43 -1.97 -0.75 14.28
CA LYS A 43 -2.70 -1.45 15.35
C LYS A 43 -1.90 -1.46 16.66
N ALA A 44 -0.60 -1.71 16.60
CA ALA A 44 0.26 -1.67 17.78
C ALA A 44 0.32 -0.27 18.43
N GLN A 45 0.18 0.80 17.63
CA GLN A 45 0.21 2.17 18.12
C GLN A 45 -1.16 2.74 18.52
N LEU A 46 -2.27 2.10 18.14
CA LEU A 46 -3.62 2.58 18.51
C LEU A 46 -3.87 2.56 20.01
N GLU A 47 -3.24 1.63 20.73
CA GLU A 47 -3.34 1.50 22.18
C GLU A 47 -2.32 2.38 22.93
N ASN A 48 -1.37 2.98 22.20
CA ASN A 48 -0.32 3.80 22.78
C ASN A 48 -0.67 5.30 22.73
N ALA A 49 -0.89 5.89 23.89
CA ALA A 49 -1.18 7.32 24.03
C ALA A 49 0.00 8.23 23.71
N GLU A 50 1.23 7.71 23.61
CA GLU A 50 2.45 8.49 23.36
C GLU A 50 2.67 8.81 21.88
N ILE A 51 2.02 8.08 20.96
CA ILE A 51 2.09 8.38 19.53
C ILE A 51 1.04 9.40 19.14
N ASP A 52 1.48 10.45 18.47
CA ASP A 52 0.63 11.51 17.95
C ASP A 52 -0.29 11.02 16.82
N ASP A 53 -1.40 11.73 16.63
CA ASP A 53 -2.42 11.33 15.65
C ASP A 53 -1.98 11.55 14.19
N ASP A 54 -0.96 12.37 13.94
CA ASP A 54 -0.42 12.56 12.59
C ASP A 54 0.38 11.34 12.16
N THR A 55 1.17 10.75 13.06
CA THR A 55 1.87 9.48 12.82
C THR A 55 0.87 8.35 12.54
N LYS A 56 -0.21 8.25 13.32
CA LYS A 56 -1.28 7.25 13.08
C LYS A 56 -1.94 7.46 11.72
N ARG A 57 -2.21 8.72 11.36
CA ARG A 57 -2.78 9.09 10.05
C ARG A 57 -1.85 8.77 8.91
N ALA A 58 -0.54 9.03 9.06
CA ALA A 58 0.47 8.71 8.06
C ALA A 58 0.51 7.21 7.78
N LEU A 59 0.57 6.37 8.83
CA LEU A 59 0.54 4.91 8.69
C LEU A 59 -0.73 4.43 7.97
N TRP A 60 -1.89 5.01 8.31
CA TRP A 60 -3.15 4.66 7.66
C TRP A 60 -3.16 5.03 6.18
N LEU A 61 -2.70 6.24 5.84
CA LEU A 61 -2.58 6.69 4.45
C LEU A 61 -1.61 5.83 3.66
N THR A 62 -0.44 5.51 4.23
CA THR A 62 0.53 4.60 3.60
C THR A 62 -0.11 3.26 3.29
N ALA A 63 -0.84 2.66 4.24
CA ALA A 63 -1.53 1.39 4.01
C ALA A 63 -2.52 1.49 2.84
N LEU A 64 -3.37 2.52 2.82
CA LEU A 64 -4.36 2.69 1.76
C LEU A 64 -3.75 2.96 0.37
N ILE A 65 -2.68 3.78 0.31
CA ILE A 65 -2.00 4.10 -0.94
C ILE A 65 -1.38 2.85 -1.54
N HIS A 66 -0.63 2.09 -0.75
CA HIS A 66 -0.01 0.86 -1.24
C HIS A 66 -1.07 -0.19 -1.59
N TYR A 67 -2.14 -0.30 -0.80
CA TYR A 67 -3.26 -1.16 -1.15
C TYR A 67 -3.87 -0.79 -2.50
N GLY A 68 -4.14 0.51 -2.74
CA GLY A 68 -4.68 0.97 -4.03
C GLY A 68 -3.75 0.66 -5.20
N ARG A 69 -2.46 0.96 -5.05
CA ARG A 69 -1.42 0.68 -6.06
C ARG A 69 -1.31 -0.79 -6.43
N ALA A 70 -1.53 -1.71 -5.49
CA ALA A 70 -1.52 -3.14 -5.76
C ALA A 70 -2.59 -3.59 -6.80
N PHE A 71 -3.61 -2.76 -7.04
CA PHE A 71 -4.66 -3.00 -8.04
C PHE A 71 -4.66 -1.98 -9.18
N GLU A 72 -3.69 -1.06 -9.22
CA GLU A 72 -3.49 -0.21 -10.39
C GLU A 72 -2.94 -1.07 -11.52
N THR A 73 -3.78 -1.31 -12.54
CA THR A 73 -3.43 -2.21 -13.63
C THR A 73 -2.28 -1.60 -14.44
N SER A 74 -1.16 -2.32 -14.49
CA SER A 74 -0.07 -1.99 -15.41
C SER A 74 -0.50 -2.36 -16.82
N ALA A 75 -0.35 -1.45 -17.79
CA ALA A 75 -0.75 -1.70 -19.18
C ALA A 75 -0.12 -3.01 -19.71
N GLY A 76 -0.96 -3.99 -20.05
CA GLY A 76 -0.56 -5.25 -20.70
C GLY A 76 -0.47 -6.49 -19.80
N LEU A 77 -0.92 -6.43 -18.55
CA LEU A 77 -1.00 -7.58 -17.64
C LEU A 77 -2.43 -7.74 -17.10
N GLU A 78 -3.13 -8.75 -17.60
CA GLU A 78 -4.55 -9.03 -17.28
C GLU A 78 -4.66 -9.93 -16.04
N ILE A 79 -4.28 -9.42 -14.86
CA ILE A 79 -4.73 -10.03 -13.61
C ILE A 79 -5.66 -9.03 -12.94
N SER A 80 -6.95 -9.35 -12.91
CA SER A 80 -7.95 -8.47 -12.31
C SER A 80 -7.96 -8.60 -10.79
N ALA A 81 -8.52 -7.59 -10.10
CA ALA A 81 -8.78 -7.68 -8.67
C ALA A 81 -9.73 -8.86 -8.36
N GLU A 82 -10.69 -9.13 -9.25
CA GLU A 82 -11.59 -10.26 -9.18
C GLU A 82 -10.83 -11.60 -9.20
N ASP A 83 -9.82 -11.74 -10.07
CA ASP A 83 -9.01 -12.95 -10.15
C ASP A 83 -8.21 -13.17 -8.85
N LEU A 84 -7.62 -12.10 -8.30
CA LEU A 84 -6.84 -12.11 -7.06
C LEU A 84 -7.66 -12.32 -5.79
N MET A 85 -8.98 -12.20 -5.89
CA MET A 85 -9.91 -12.39 -4.78
C MET A 85 -10.79 -13.62 -4.96
N ALA A 86 -10.64 -14.32 -6.09
CA ALA A 86 -11.38 -15.53 -6.38
C ALA A 86 -11.12 -16.59 -5.30
N GLY A 87 -12.19 -17.17 -4.77
CA GLY A 87 -12.11 -18.21 -3.74
C GLY A 87 -11.83 -17.72 -2.31
N LEU A 88 -11.71 -16.40 -2.08
CA LEU A 88 -11.69 -15.87 -0.72
C LEU A 88 -13.08 -15.92 -0.08
N ASN A 89 -13.13 -16.23 1.22
CA ASN A 89 -14.39 -16.29 1.97
C ASN A 89 -14.91 -14.88 2.31
N GLY A 90 -16.24 -14.73 2.36
CA GLY A 90 -16.90 -13.47 2.71
C GLY A 90 -17.22 -12.60 1.49
N ASP A 91 -17.10 -11.28 1.64
CA ASP A 91 -17.29 -10.29 0.56
C ASP A 91 -15.99 -9.49 0.31
N PRO A 92 -14.96 -10.11 -0.26
CA PRO A 92 -13.66 -9.47 -0.50
C PRO A 92 -13.78 -8.29 -1.48
N MET A 93 -14.63 -8.41 -2.50
CA MET A 93 -14.85 -7.35 -3.48
C MET A 93 -15.60 -6.14 -2.89
N GLY A 94 -16.56 -6.37 -2.00
CA GLY A 94 -17.22 -5.30 -1.26
C GLY A 94 -16.22 -4.53 -0.38
N ALA A 95 -15.38 -5.25 0.37
CA ALA A 95 -14.33 -4.65 1.19
C ALA A 95 -13.31 -3.86 0.33
N HIS A 96 -12.84 -4.46 -0.77
CA HIS A 96 -11.94 -3.81 -1.72
C HIS A 96 -12.49 -2.45 -2.22
N LYS A 97 -13.76 -2.44 -2.68
CA LYS A 97 -14.43 -1.21 -3.13
C LYS A 97 -14.51 -0.16 -2.03
N GLN A 98 -14.75 -0.57 -0.78
CA GLN A 98 -14.78 0.35 0.36
C GLN A 98 -13.42 1.01 0.62
N TYR A 99 -12.32 0.25 0.54
CA TYR A 99 -10.98 0.79 0.73
C TYR A 99 -10.55 1.74 -0.40
N LEU A 100 -10.87 1.40 -1.65
CA LEU A 100 -10.62 2.32 -2.77
C LEU A 100 -11.45 3.60 -2.66
N ALA A 101 -12.72 3.49 -2.27
CA ALA A 101 -13.56 4.67 -2.04
C ALA A 101 -13.05 5.54 -0.87
N LEU A 102 -12.45 4.92 0.15
CA LEU A 102 -11.82 5.64 1.25
C LEU A 102 -10.55 6.36 0.79
N LEU A 103 -9.67 5.70 0.04
CA LEU A 103 -8.48 6.31 -0.56
C LEU A 103 -8.86 7.50 -1.45
N HIS A 104 -9.87 7.31 -2.32
CA HIS A 104 -10.36 8.36 -3.21
C HIS A 104 -10.82 9.59 -2.44
N ARG A 105 -11.64 9.40 -1.41
CA ARG A 105 -12.13 10.50 -0.55
C ARG A 105 -11.00 11.25 0.16
N LEU A 106 -9.88 10.58 0.45
CA LEU A 106 -8.71 11.20 1.07
C LEU A 106 -7.89 12.01 0.06
N SER A 107 -7.95 11.66 -1.23
CA SER A 107 -7.27 12.36 -2.33
C SER A 107 -8.09 13.50 -2.96
N GLU A 108 -9.43 13.46 -2.84
CA GLU A 108 -10.30 14.47 -3.44
C GLU A 108 -10.19 15.82 -2.71
N PRO A 109 -10.11 16.95 -3.46
CA PRO A 109 -10.28 18.26 -2.86
C PRO A 109 -11.69 18.35 -2.26
N LEU A 110 -11.78 18.87 -1.04
CA LEU A 110 -13.08 19.06 -0.41
C LEU A 110 -13.87 20.14 -1.16
N GLU A 111 -15.05 19.77 -1.64
CA GLU A 111 -15.96 20.71 -2.28
C GLU A 111 -16.57 21.70 -1.28
N ASP A 112 -16.71 21.30 -0.01
CA ASP A 112 -17.23 22.15 1.07
C ASP A 112 -16.19 22.35 2.19
N PRO A 113 -15.68 23.59 2.40
CA PRO A 113 -14.73 23.88 3.47
C PRO A 113 -15.32 23.65 4.87
N TYR A 114 -16.64 23.67 5.02
CA TYR A 114 -17.31 23.26 6.26
C TYR A 114 -17.28 21.75 6.51
N GLN A 115 -16.59 20.95 5.71
CA GLN A 115 -16.31 19.56 6.09
C GLN A 115 -15.10 19.45 7.02
N ARG A 116 -14.17 20.43 6.99
CA ARG A 116 -12.98 20.46 7.86
C ARG A 116 -12.94 21.64 8.81
N VAL A 117 -13.73 22.68 8.59
CA VAL A 117 -13.66 23.91 9.39
C VAL A 117 -15.04 24.28 9.91
N ARG A 118 -15.12 24.71 11.17
CA ARG A 118 -16.26 25.44 11.72
C ARG A 118 -15.83 26.87 11.98
N VAL A 119 -16.65 27.82 11.56
CA VAL A 119 -16.46 29.23 11.91
C VAL A 119 -17.53 29.61 12.92
N GLY A 120 -17.11 29.97 14.13
CA GLY A 120 -17.98 30.38 15.22
C GLY A 120 -17.84 31.87 15.51
N LEU A 121 -18.79 32.43 16.24
CA LEU A 121 -18.69 33.77 16.80
C LEU A 121 -18.26 33.67 18.26
N THR A 122 -17.32 34.53 18.67
CA THR A 122 -17.03 34.75 20.09
C THR A 122 -17.91 35.88 20.59
N MET A 123 -18.55 35.69 21.74
CA MET A 123 -19.52 36.64 22.30
C MET A 123 -19.09 37.08 23.70
N SER A 124 -19.27 38.36 24.01
CA SER A 124 -19.26 38.83 25.39
C SER A 124 -20.53 38.40 26.10
N LEU A 125 -20.37 37.90 27.32
CA LEU A 125 -21.46 37.45 28.17
C LEU A 125 -21.69 38.45 29.32
N ASP A 126 -22.95 38.73 29.63
CA ASP A 126 -23.38 39.39 30.86
C ASP A 126 -24.39 38.46 31.55
N ASN A 127 -24.12 38.08 32.80
CA ASN A 127 -24.89 37.07 33.54
C ASN A 127 -25.18 35.78 32.73
N GLY A 128 -24.19 35.32 31.96
CA GLY A 128 -24.29 34.12 31.11
C GLY A 128 -25.12 34.30 29.83
N LYS A 129 -25.66 35.50 29.57
CA LYS A 129 -26.39 35.82 28.34
C LYS A 129 -25.48 36.54 27.34
N PRO A 130 -25.52 36.19 26.05
CA PRO A 130 -24.79 36.93 25.03
C PRO A 130 -25.30 38.37 24.92
N VAL A 131 -24.40 39.35 25.04
CA VAL A 131 -24.72 40.77 24.93
C VAL A 131 -23.99 41.49 23.80
N GLY A 132 -23.08 40.80 23.11
CA GLY A 132 -22.40 41.37 21.95
C GLY A 132 -21.39 40.41 21.33
N VAL A 133 -21.11 40.59 20.03
CA VAL A 133 -20.07 39.83 19.31
C VAL A 133 -18.72 40.50 19.57
N LYS A 134 -17.71 39.69 19.91
CA LYS A 134 -16.33 40.12 20.15
C LYS A 134 -15.39 39.73 19.00
N GLY A 135 -15.75 38.72 18.21
CA GLY A 135 -14.98 38.31 17.05
C GLY A 135 -15.46 36.98 16.46
N THR A 136 -14.60 36.38 15.65
CA THR A 136 -14.80 35.05 15.05
C THR A 136 -13.75 34.07 15.58
N GLY A 137 -14.11 32.79 15.60
CA GLY A 137 -13.19 31.67 15.87
C GLY A 137 -13.23 30.70 14.71
N VAL A 138 -12.07 30.19 14.31
CA VAL A 138 -11.93 29.16 13.27
C VAL A 138 -11.49 27.87 13.96
N PHE A 139 -12.28 26.81 13.81
CA PHE A 139 -12.08 25.52 14.46
C PHE A 139 -11.88 24.46 13.39
N PHE A 140 -10.77 23.74 13.43
CA PHE A 140 -10.55 22.60 12.56
C PHE A 140 -11.22 21.38 13.15
N MET A 141 -11.97 20.66 12.33
CA MET A 141 -12.56 19.37 12.66
C MET A 141 -11.56 18.28 12.29
N GLU A 142 -11.07 17.58 13.28
CA GLU A 142 -10.24 16.40 13.07
C GLU A 142 -11.12 15.22 12.66
N SER A 143 -10.74 14.53 11.59
CA SER A 143 -11.25 13.19 11.32
C SER A 143 -10.64 12.25 12.36
N LYS A 144 -11.50 11.46 13.03
CA LYS A 144 -11.02 10.40 13.90
C LYS A 144 -10.15 9.44 13.08
N PRO A 145 -9.01 8.98 13.62
CA PRO A 145 -8.24 7.93 12.97
C PRO A 145 -9.11 6.68 12.78
N ALA A 146 -8.73 5.85 11.79
CA ALA A 146 -9.41 4.58 11.55
C ALA A 146 -9.46 3.74 12.84
N ASN A 147 -10.58 3.05 13.05
CA ASN A 147 -10.74 2.18 14.21
C ASN A 147 -10.00 0.84 13.99
N HIS A 148 -9.79 0.11 15.10
CA HIS A 148 -9.07 -1.17 15.08
C HIS A 148 -9.64 -2.17 14.06
N GLU A 149 -10.97 -2.27 13.99
CA GLU A 149 -11.68 -3.21 13.13
C GLU A 149 -11.41 -2.98 11.64
N ILE A 150 -11.49 -1.73 11.16
CA ILE A 150 -11.25 -1.42 9.73
C ILE A 150 -9.80 -1.71 9.34
N ILE A 151 -8.85 -1.46 10.26
CA ILE A 151 -7.42 -1.71 10.02
C ILE A 151 -7.14 -3.21 9.99
N GLU A 152 -7.75 -3.96 10.90
CA GLU A 152 -7.62 -5.42 10.96
C GLU A 152 -8.21 -6.09 9.72
N GLN A 153 -9.39 -5.64 9.26
CA GLN A 153 -10.00 -6.13 8.03
C GLN A 153 -9.12 -5.87 6.80
N LEU A 154 -8.46 -4.71 6.72
CA LEU A 154 -7.54 -4.41 5.63
C LEU A 154 -6.33 -5.33 5.67
N GLU A 155 -5.73 -5.54 6.85
CA GLU A 155 -4.61 -6.46 7.01
C GLU A 155 -4.98 -7.88 6.57
N MET A 156 -6.14 -8.40 7.01
CA MET A 156 -6.59 -9.74 6.67
C MET A 156 -6.80 -9.91 5.17
N LEU A 157 -7.49 -8.94 4.54
CA LEU A 157 -7.72 -8.95 3.09
C LEU A 157 -6.41 -8.88 2.32
N SER A 158 -5.51 -7.95 2.68
CA SER A 158 -4.20 -7.82 2.05
C SER A 158 -3.35 -9.08 2.22
N GLY A 159 -3.38 -9.72 3.39
CA GLY A 159 -2.67 -10.98 3.65
C GLY A 159 -3.19 -12.12 2.78
N ALA A 160 -4.51 -12.27 2.68
CA ALA A 160 -5.11 -13.32 1.84
C ALA A 160 -4.77 -13.14 0.35
N ILE A 161 -4.82 -11.91 -0.15
CA ILE A 161 -4.46 -11.60 -1.55
C ILE A 161 -2.96 -11.78 -1.77
N HIS A 162 -2.14 -11.36 -0.82
CA HIS A 162 -0.69 -11.52 -0.88
C HIS A 162 -0.29 -13.00 -1.05
N ASP A 163 -0.92 -13.90 -0.29
CA ASP A 163 -0.65 -15.33 -0.40
C ASP A 163 -1.05 -15.90 -1.77
N GLN A 164 -2.15 -15.42 -2.37
CA GLN A 164 -2.51 -15.78 -3.74
C GLN A 164 -1.47 -15.28 -4.76
N VAL A 165 -1.03 -14.02 -4.63
CA VAL A 165 -0.03 -13.41 -5.51
C VAL A 165 1.31 -14.14 -5.42
N LEU A 166 1.73 -14.58 -4.22
CA LEU A 166 2.93 -15.39 -4.06
C LEU A 166 2.81 -16.76 -4.74
N GLY A 167 1.61 -17.37 -4.72
CA GLY A 167 1.32 -18.59 -5.48
C GLY A 167 1.53 -18.39 -6.97
N LEU A 168 0.89 -17.37 -7.53
CA LEU A 168 1.03 -17.00 -8.94
C LEU A 168 2.47 -16.60 -9.30
N GLY A 169 3.19 -15.97 -8.37
CA GLY A 169 4.59 -15.60 -8.55
C GLY A 169 5.50 -16.81 -8.76
N LYS A 170 5.27 -17.89 -8.01
CA LYS A 170 6.01 -19.15 -8.20
C LYS A 170 5.72 -19.80 -9.55
N GLU A 171 4.47 -19.75 -10.01
CA GLU A 171 4.12 -20.23 -11.35
C GLU A 171 4.82 -19.41 -12.44
N ALA A 172 4.80 -18.07 -12.32
CA ALA A 172 5.50 -17.19 -13.25
C ALA A 172 7.03 -17.37 -13.21
N GLU A 173 7.62 -17.67 -12.05
CA GLU A 173 9.04 -18.00 -11.92
C GLU A 173 9.39 -19.27 -12.70
N ILE A 174 8.55 -20.31 -12.61
CA ILE A 174 8.74 -21.54 -13.41
C ILE A 174 8.68 -21.22 -14.91
N GLU A 175 7.72 -20.40 -15.35
CA GLU A 175 7.62 -19.97 -16.76
C GLU A 175 8.89 -19.25 -17.24
N VAL A 176 9.46 -18.36 -16.41
CA VAL A 176 10.72 -17.68 -16.71
C VAL A 176 11.87 -18.68 -16.83
N LEU A 177 11.99 -19.62 -15.89
CA LEU A 177 13.04 -20.63 -15.91
C LEU A 177 12.95 -21.54 -17.14
N GLU A 178 11.73 -21.91 -17.56
CA GLU A 178 11.51 -22.67 -18.80
C GLU A 178 11.83 -21.87 -20.06
N ALA A 179 11.57 -20.56 -20.07
CA ALA A 179 11.93 -19.67 -21.17
C ALA A 179 13.46 -19.52 -21.29
N VAL A 180 14.13 -19.24 -20.17
CA VAL A 180 15.60 -19.12 -20.09
C VAL A 180 16.28 -20.45 -20.43
N GLY A 181 15.73 -21.58 -20.00
CA GLY A 181 16.29 -22.91 -20.28
C GLY A 181 16.35 -23.31 -21.76
N LYS A 182 15.64 -22.57 -22.63
CA LYS A 182 15.69 -22.76 -24.09
C LYS A 182 16.83 -21.98 -24.77
N ILE A 183 17.48 -21.08 -24.04
CA ILE A 183 18.54 -20.21 -24.54
C ILE A 183 19.91 -20.84 -24.26
N PRO A 184 20.80 -20.95 -25.27
CA PRO A 184 22.16 -21.42 -25.07
C PRO A 184 22.95 -20.57 -24.06
N MET A 185 23.77 -21.22 -23.24
CA MET A 185 24.54 -20.52 -22.18
C MET A 185 25.47 -19.44 -22.74
N ASP A 186 26.01 -19.62 -23.95
CA ASP A 186 26.87 -18.63 -24.60
C ASP A 186 26.11 -17.38 -25.09
N GLU A 187 24.79 -17.44 -25.18
CA GLU A 187 23.92 -16.28 -25.39
C GLU A 187 23.54 -15.62 -24.05
N LEU A 188 23.26 -16.41 -23.01
CA LEU A 188 22.90 -15.89 -21.68
C LEU A 188 24.00 -15.02 -21.06
N VAL A 189 25.27 -15.41 -21.19
CA VAL A 189 26.41 -14.63 -20.66
C VAL A 189 26.63 -13.29 -21.37
N LYS A 190 25.97 -13.06 -22.51
CA LYS A 190 26.02 -11.79 -23.26
C LYS A 190 24.92 -10.81 -22.81
N LEU A 191 23.99 -11.24 -21.95
CA LEU A 191 22.94 -10.38 -21.42
C LEU A 191 23.55 -9.25 -20.56
N PRO A 192 22.86 -8.11 -20.43
CA PRO A 192 23.31 -7.04 -19.54
C PRO A 192 23.46 -7.55 -18.12
N GLN A 193 24.57 -7.24 -17.46
CA GLN A 193 24.73 -7.53 -16.04
C GLN A 193 24.02 -6.47 -15.22
N PHE A 194 23.24 -6.92 -14.23
CA PHE A 194 22.61 -6.07 -13.24
C PHE A 194 23.39 -6.18 -11.93
N ASN A 195 23.81 -5.05 -11.37
CA ASN A 195 24.41 -5.01 -10.03
C ASN A 195 23.33 -4.56 -9.02
N PRO A 196 22.72 -5.49 -8.26
CA PRO A 196 21.68 -5.14 -7.29
C PRO A 196 22.17 -4.19 -6.19
N MET A 197 23.48 -4.13 -5.93
CA MET A 197 24.07 -3.26 -4.90
C MET A 197 24.34 -1.83 -5.36
N ALA A 198 24.34 -1.54 -6.68
CA ALA A 198 24.58 -0.19 -7.18
C ALA A 198 23.34 0.72 -7.10
N ALA A 199 22.14 0.15 -6.99
CA ALA A 199 20.86 0.87 -7.08
C ALA A 199 20.50 1.75 -5.85
N HIS A 200 21.31 1.74 -4.79
CA HIS A 200 21.07 2.51 -3.54
C HIS A 200 21.98 3.75 -3.40
N SER A 201 22.64 4.17 -4.49
CA SER A 201 23.60 5.29 -4.48
C SER A 201 23.05 6.54 -5.18
N HIS A 202 21.87 7.04 -4.80
CA HIS A 202 21.38 8.35 -5.23
C HIS A 202 20.63 9.07 -4.11
#